data_AF-A0A3A0A4N8-F1
#
_entry.id   AF-A0A3A0A4N8-F1
#
_cell.length_a   1.000
_cell.length_b   1.000
_cell.length_c   1.000
_cell.angle_alpha   90.00
_cell.angle_beta   90.00
_cell.angle_gamma   90.00
#
_symmetry.space_group_name_H-M   'P 1'
#
loop_
_entity.id
_entity.type
_entity.pdbx_description
1 polymer ?
#
loop_
_entity_poly.entity_id
_entity_poly.type
_entity_poly.pdbx_seq_one_letter_code
_entity_poly.pdbx_strand_id
1 'polypeptide(L)'
;MHSAEEPKTVTLALVSEEVEAWYEYLTQQGVTIHRALEITPGQAHDGFVVVDPEGYFLEFERFNTHPENAQLMPRLARLSPTYPTHGATPRPAQLGITATVLWLYYQDIEAISRFYTTALGL
;
A
#
# COMPACT_ATOMS: atom_id res chain seq x y z
N MET A 1 17.64 10.49 -20.87
CA MET A 1 16.35 11.16 -20.58
C MET A 1 15.27 10.12 -20.90
N HIS A 2 14.51 9.66 -19.90
CA HIS A 2 13.50 8.61 -20.09
C HIS A 2 12.37 9.11 -20.99
N SER A 3 11.88 8.26 -21.89
CA SER A 3 10.67 8.53 -22.68
C SER A 3 9.44 8.48 -21.77
N ALA A 4 8.41 9.28 -22.08
CA ALA A 4 7.10 9.13 -21.45
C ALA A 4 6.45 7.78 -21.78
N GLU A 5 6.90 7.12 -22.85
CA GLU A 5 6.38 5.83 -23.33
C GLU A 5 7.08 4.62 -22.72
N GLU A 6 8.16 4.80 -21.94
CA GLU A 6 8.83 3.69 -21.27
C GLU A 6 7.95 3.17 -20.11
N PRO A 7 7.71 1.85 -19.99
CA PRO A 7 6.92 1.31 -18.90
C PRO A 7 7.57 1.64 -17.55
N LYS A 8 6.88 2.45 -16.75
CA LYS A 8 7.27 2.73 -15.37
C LYS A 8 6.37 1.90 -14.48
N THR A 9 6.95 0.86 -13.88
CA THR A 9 6.25 0.10 -12.84
C THR A 9 6.04 1.01 -11.64
N VAL A 10 4.82 1.03 -11.13
CA VAL A 10 4.45 1.68 -9.89
C VAL A 10 3.59 0.71 -9.11
N THR A 11 3.82 0.64 -7.81
CA THR A 11 2.94 -0.08 -6.89
C THR A 11 2.41 0.91 -5.88
N LEU A 12 1.09 0.90 -5.69
CA LEU A 12 0.43 1.63 -4.63
C LEU A 12 0.07 0.64 -3.52
N ALA A 13 0.56 0.88 -2.32
CA ALA A 13 0.12 0.15 -1.14
C ALA A 13 -0.92 0.97 -0.36
N LEU A 14 -1.96 0.30 0.12
CA LEU A 14 -3.05 0.79 0.94
C LEU A 14 -2.86 0.20 2.34
N VAL A 15 -2.51 1.05 3.29
CA VAL A 15 -2.22 0.62 4.66
C VAL A 15 -3.53 0.50 5.45
N SER A 16 -3.77 -0.65 6.06
CA SER A 16 -4.99 -0.93 6.85
C SER A 16 -4.67 -1.91 7.98
N GLU A 17 -5.37 -1.79 9.11
CA GLU A 17 -5.29 -2.79 10.18
C GLU A 17 -6.14 -4.03 9.86
N GLU A 18 -7.11 -3.90 8.94
CA GLU A 18 -8.12 -4.91 8.59
C GLU A 18 -7.75 -5.71 7.32
N VAL A 19 -6.46 -6.02 7.09
CA VAL A 19 -5.98 -6.69 5.87
C VAL A 19 -6.68 -8.02 5.59
N GLU A 20 -6.97 -8.82 6.62
CA GLU A 20 -7.72 -10.07 6.49
C GLU A 20 -9.14 -9.83 5.95
N ALA A 21 -9.84 -8.84 6.50
CA ALA A 21 -11.21 -8.54 6.12
C ALA A 21 -11.28 -7.85 4.74
N TRP A 22 -10.26 -7.08 4.37
CA TRP A 22 -10.09 -6.58 3.01
C TRP A 22 -9.91 -7.71 2.00
N TYR A 23 -9.08 -8.70 2.33
CA TYR A 23 -8.86 -9.86 1.46
C TYR A 23 -10.15 -10.64 1.21
N GLU A 24 -10.90 -10.92 2.27
CA GLU A 24 -12.20 -11.59 2.18
C GLU A 24 -13.20 -10.79 1.33
N TYR A 25 -13.33 -9.49 1.61
CA TYR A 25 -14.24 -8.60 0.89
C TYR A 25 -13.92 -8.55 -0.61
N LEU A 26 -12.66 -8.30 -0.98
CA LEU A 26 -12.26 -8.18 -2.39
C LEU A 26 -12.37 -9.51 -3.15
N THR A 27 -12.09 -10.63 -2.47
CA THR A 27 -12.34 -11.97 -3.02
C THR A 27 -13.82 -12.17 -3.32
N GLN A 28 -14.72 -11.80 -2.40
CA GLN A 28 -16.18 -11.89 -2.60
C GLN A 28 -16.69 -10.96 -3.71
N GLN A 29 -16.05 -9.81 -3.91
CA GLN A 29 -16.36 -8.89 -5.02
C GLN A 29 -15.81 -9.38 -6.37
N GLY A 30 -15.08 -10.50 -6.43
CA GLY A 30 -14.51 -11.03 -7.67
C GLY A 30 -13.30 -10.25 -8.18
N VAL A 31 -12.62 -9.49 -7.31
CA VAL A 31 -11.39 -8.79 -7.68
C VAL A 31 -10.27 -9.82 -7.86
N THR A 32 -9.44 -9.61 -8.89
CA THR A 32 -8.33 -10.52 -9.19
C THR A 32 -7.24 -10.39 -8.13
N ILE A 33 -6.99 -11.47 -7.40
CA ILE A 33 -5.88 -11.59 -6.45
C ILE A 33 -4.61 -11.95 -7.24
N HIS A 34 -3.62 -11.06 -7.23
CA HIS A 34 -2.30 -11.31 -7.83
C HIS A 34 -1.38 -12.09 -6.88
N ARG A 35 -1.35 -11.68 -5.60
CA ARG A 35 -0.63 -12.35 -4.52
C ARG A 35 -1.59 -12.57 -3.37
N ALA A 36 -1.70 -13.81 -2.91
CA ALA A 36 -2.58 -14.17 -1.79
C ALA A 36 -2.11 -13.50 -0.49
N LEU A 37 -3.01 -13.40 0.48
CA LEU A 37 -2.69 -12.93 1.81
C LEU A 37 -1.72 -13.90 2.49
N GLU A 38 -0.59 -13.35 2.92
CA GLU A 38 0.42 -14.06 3.71
C GLU A 38 0.52 -13.39 5.08
N ILE A 39 0.34 -14.18 6.13
CA ILE A 39 0.53 -13.76 7.52
C ILE A 39 1.61 -14.63 8.12
N THR A 40 2.77 -14.03 8.41
CA THR A 40 3.91 -14.77 8.93
C THR A 40 4.37 -14.15 10.25
N PRO A 41 4.31 -14.90 11.37
CA PRO A 41 4.76 -14.39 12.66
C PRO A 41 6.18 -13.83 12.61
N GLY A 42 6.34 -12.60 13.09
CA GLY A 42 7.64 -11.92 13.15
C GLY A 42 8.03 -11.13 11.89
N GLN A 43 7.23 -11.13 10.82
CA GLN A 43 7.47 -10.25 9.67
C GLN A 43 7.16 -8.79 9.99
N ALA A 44 7.86 -7.89 9.31
CA ALA A 44 7.65 -6.45 9.44
C ALA A 44 6.29 -6.00 8.92
N HIS A 45 5.71 -6.70 7.96
CA HIS A 45 4.38 -6.42 7.44
C HIS A 45 3.71 -7.70 6.94
N ASP A 46 2.38 -7.69 6.93
CA ASP A 46 1.55 -8.72 6.31
C ASP A 46 0.67 -8.06 5.24
N GLY A 47 0.33 -8.80 4.18
CA GLY A 47 -0.47 -8.21 3.11
C GLY A 47 -0.69 -9.10 1.91
N PHE A 48 -1.46 -8.58 0.96
CA PHE A 48 -1.81 -9.22 -0.30
C PHE A 48 -1.81 -8.21 -1.45
N VAL A 49 -1.83 -8.68 -2.69
CA VAL A 49 -1.84 -7.82 -3.87
C VAL A 49 -3.03 -8.17 -4.75
N VAL A 50 -3.76 -7.14 -5.19
CA VAL A 50 -4.82 -7.24 -6.19
C VAL A 50 -4.45 -6.48 -7.46
N VAL A 51 -5.16 -6.80 -8.54
CA VAL A 51 -5.05 -6.07 -9.81
C VAL A 51 -6.30 -5.22 -10.01
N ASP A 52 -6.10 -3.93 -10.29
CA ASP A 52 -7.19 -3.03 -10.64
C ASP A 52 -7.65 -3.25 -12.12
N PRO A 53 -8.76 -2.62 -12.56
CA PRO A 53 -9.27 -2.81 -13.92
C PRO A 53 -8.30 -2.40 -15.05
N GLU A 54 -7.34 -1.51 -14.77
CA GLU A 54 -6.35 -1.04 -15.75
C GLU A 54 -5.02 -1.80 -15.66
N GLY A 55 -4.92 -2.78 -14.76
CA GLY A 55 -3.75 -3.65 -14.61
C GLY A 55 -2.74 -3.19 -13.57
N TYR A 56 -3.03 -2.14 -12.78
CA TYR A 56 -2.15 -1.71 -11.70
C TYR A 56 -2.20 -2.66 -10.51
N PHE A 57 -1.05 -2.84 -9.87
CA PHE A 57 -0.95 -3.60 -8.64
C PHE A 57 -1.28 -2.69 -7.45
N LEU A 58 -2.30 -3.11 -6.69
CA LEU A 58 -2.67 -2.51 -5.43
C LEU A 58 -2.33 -3.49 -4.32
N GLU A 59 -1.38 -3.11 -3.48
CA GLU A 59 -1.01 -3.86 -2.29
C GLU A 59 -1.87 -3.40 -1.11
N PHE A 60 -2.39 -4.34 -0.34
CA PHE A 60 -3.05 -4.06 0.93
C PHE A 60 -2.14 -4.59 2.04
N GLU A 61 -1.69 -3.71 2.91
CA GLU A 61 -0.64 -4.03 3.89
C GLU A 61 -0.97 -3.54 5.30
N ARG A 62 -0.54 -4.32 6.29
CA ARG A 62 -0.49 -3.95 7.71
C ARG A 62 0.95 -3.99 8.17
N PHE A 63 1.43 -2.92 8.78
CA PHE A 63 2.75 -2.90 9.42
C PHE A 63 2.66 -3.46 10.83
N ASN A 64 3.57 -4.37 11.16
CA ASN A 64 3.63 -5.04 12.45
C ASN A 64 4.61 -4.35 13.40
N THR A 65 4.50 -4.67 14.69
CA THR A 65 5.54 -4.29 15.65
C THR A 65 6.82 -5.05 15.33
N HIS A 66 7.78 -4.35 14.73
CA HIS A 66 9.04 -4.90 14.26
C HIS A 66 10.14 -3.83 14.38
N PRO A 67 11.43 -4.19 14.60
CA PRO A 67 12.52 -3.22 14.67
C PRO A 67 12.60 -2.28 13.46
N GLU A 68 12.30 -2.77 12.26
CA GLU A 68 12.27 -1.96 11.03
C GLU A 68 11.20 -0.86 11.05
N ASN A 69 10.09 -1.12 11.76
CA ASN A 69 8.98 -0.17 11.86
C ASN A 69 9.05 0.73 13.10
N ALA A 70 10.16 0.70 13.85
CA ALA A 70 10.30 1.46 15.10
C ALA A 70 10.03 2.97 14.91
N GLN A 71 10.38 3.52 13.74
CA GLN A 71 10.09 4.91 13.41
C GLN A 71 8.73 5.12 12.73
N LEU A 72 8.22 4.10 12.03
CA LEU A 72 6.99 4.16 11.24
C LEU A 72 5.75 4.03 12.14
N MET A 73 5.72 3.04 13.04
CA MET A 73 4.55 2.75 13.89
C MET A 73 4.06 3.98 14.67
N PRO A 74 4.91 4.77 15.34
CA PRO A 74 4.46 5.94 16.08
C PRO A 74 3.89 7.06 15.20
N ARG A 75 4.23 7.07 13.90
CA ARG A 75 3.70 8.04 12.92
C ARG A 75 2.34 7.56 12.40
N LEU A 76 2.24 6.28 12.04
CA LEU A 76 0.97 5.67 11.61
C LEU A 76 -0.11 5.78 12.69
N ALA A 77 0.25 5.54 13.96
CA ALA A 77 -0.67 5.63 15.09
C ALA A 77 -1.29 7.04 15.32
N ARG A 78 -0.76 8.08 14.67
CA ARG A 78 -1.30 9.45 14.73
C ARG A 78 -2.30 9.76 13.61
N LEU A 79 -2.40 8.88 12.62
CA LEU A 79 -3.30 9.04 11.49
C LEU A 79 -4.68 8.47 11.85
N SER A 80 -5.73 9.12 11.37
CA SER A 80 -7.08 8.59 11.44
C SER A 80 -7.41 7.88 10.13
N PRO A 81 -7.82 6.59 10.15
CA PRO A 81 -8.18 5.90 8.94
C PRO A 81 -9.40 6.54 8.25
N THR A 82 -9.38 6.50 6.92
CA THR A 82 -10.52 6.91 6.10
C THR A 82 -11.46 5.72 5.91
N TYR A 83 -12.69 5.87 6.40
CA TYR A 83 -13.77 4.90 6.28
C TYR A 83 -14.79 5.33 5.22
N PRO A 84 -15.50 4.40 4.57
CA PRO A 84 -16.55 4.74 3.64
C PRO A 84 -17.74 5.37 4.37
N THR A 85 -18.43 6.30 3.72
CA THR A 85 -19.72 6.78 4.23
C THR A 85 -20.73 5.63 4.22
N HIS A 86 -21.42 5.43 5.35
CA HIS A 86 -22.39 4.33 5.49
C HIS A 86 -23.46 4.37 4.39
N GLY A 87 -23.64 3.26 3.69
CA GLY A 87 -24.61 3.12 2.59
C GLY A 87 -24.22 3.77 1.26
N ALA A 88 -23.09 4.47 1.18
CA ALA A 88 -22.63 5.10 -0.07
C ALA A 88 -21.89 4.14 -1.00
N THR A 89 -21.35 3.03 -0.47
CA THR A 89 -20.54 2.07 -1.22
C THR A 89 -20.80 0.65 -0.73
N PRO A 90 -20.51 -0.38 -1.54
CA PRO A 90 -20.55 -1.78 -1.09
C PRO A 90 -19.40 -2.16 -0.14
N ARG A 91 -18.40 -1.29 0.09
CA ARG A 91 -17.31 -1.52 1.04
C ARG A 91 -17.87 -1.53 2.47
N PRO A 92 -17.60 -2.58 3.28
CA PRO A 92 -17.99 -2.62 4.68
C PRO A 92 -17.47 -1.41 5.48
N ALA A 93 -18.29 -0.91 6.40
CA ALA A 93 -18.01 0.33 7.13
C ALA A 93 -16.76 0.26 8.02
N GLN A 94 -16.39 -0.94 8.47
CA GLN A 94 -15.23 -1.18 9.33
C GLN A 94 -13.90 -1.28 8.57
N LEU A 95 -13.92 -1.44 7.24
CA LEU A 95 -12.67 -1.52 6.48
C LEU A 95 -12.13 -0.10 6.35
N GLY A 96 -11.02 0.22 7.00
CA GLY A 96 -10.34 1.52 6.95
C GLY A 96 -9.15 1.52 6.01
N ILE A 97 -8.72 2.71 5.58
CA ILE A 97 -7.42 2.93 4.94
C ILE A 97 -6.72 4.05 5.71
N THR A 98 -5.60 3.73 6.34
CA THR A 98 -4.82 4.63 7.22
C THR A 98 -3.86 5.51 6.43
N ALA A 99 -3.21 4.95 5.43
CA ALA A 99 -2.20 5.64 4.63
C ALA A 99 -2.05 5.00 3.25
N THR A 100 -1.32 5.67 2.37
CA THR A 100 -0.85 5.11 1.10
C THR A 100 0.67 5.16 1.05
N VAL A 101 1.30 4.08 0.57
CA VAL A 101 2.74 4.06 0.25
C VAL A 101 2.89 3.96 -1.26
N LEU A 102 3.68 4.87 -1.84
CA LEU A 102 3.96 4.89 -3.26
C LEU A 102 5.36 4.34 -3.52
N TRP A 103 5.44 3.23 -4.24
CA TRP A 103 6.70 2.62 -4.64
C TRP A 103 7.01 3.00 -6.09
N LEU A 104 8.09 3.75 -6.27
CA LEU A 104 8.59 4.16 -7.58
C LEU A 104 9.92 3.45 -7.85
N TYR A 105 10.00 2.79 -9.00
CA TYR A 105 11.19 2.04 -9.40
C TYR A 105 12.04 2.91 -10.33
N TYR A 106 13.28 3.17 -9.93
CA TYR A 106 14.21 4.01 -10.66
C TYR A 106 15.41 3.20 -11.14
N GLN A 107 15.86 3.45 -12.37
CA GLN A 107 17.10 2.87 -12.88
C GLN A 107 18.34 3.51 -12.21
N ASP A 108 18.30 4.82 -11.95
CA ASP A 108 19.39 5.58 -11.33
C ASP A 108 18.99 6.04 -9.92
N ILE A 109 19.30 5.20 -8.93
CA ILE A 109 18.97 5.43 -7.51
C ILE A 109 19.76 6.62 -6.93
N GLU A 110 20.99 6.86 -7.40
CA GLU A 110 21.81 7.95 -6.89
C GLU A 110 21.30 9.32 -7.38
N ALA A 111 20.96 9.43 -8.66
CA ALA A 111 20.37 10.64 -9.20
C ALA A 111 19.04 10.98 -8.53
N ILE A 112 18.16 9.99 -8.32
CA ILE A 112 16.87 10.25 -7.67
C ILE A 112 17.03 10.56 -6.18
N SER A 113 17.95 9.91 -5.48
CA SER A 113 18.26 10.22 -4.07
C SER A 113 18.72 11.67 -3.91
N ARG A 114 19.62 12.15 -4.79
CA ARG A 114 20.03 13.56 -4.81
C ARG A 114 18.87 14.49 -5.15
N PHE A 115 18.00 14.11 -6.08
CA PHE A 115 16.82 14.90 -6.41
C PHE A 115 15.90 15.09 -5.19
N TYR A 116 15.55 14.01 -4.48
CA TYR A 116 14.72 14.11 -3.27
C TYR A 116 15.40 14.93 -2.17
N THR A 117 16.66 14.62 -1.85
CA THR A 117 17.35 15.25 -0.70
C THR A 117 17.77 16.69 -0.97
N THR A 118 18.21 17.01 -2.19
CA THR A 118 18.79 18.32 -2.51
C THR A 118 17.79 19.26 -3.17
N ALA A 119 17.00 18.78 -4.12
CA ALA A 119 16.06 19.63 -4.86
C ALA A 119 14.71 19.78 -4.12
N LEU A 120 14.21 18.70 -3.50
CA LEU A 120 12.94 18.72 -2.78
C LEU A 120 13.10 18.91 -1.26
N GLY A 121 14.27 18.61 -0.70
CA GLY A 121 14.52 18.71 0.74
C GLY A 121 13.79 17.65 1.56
N LEU A 122 13.58 16.46 0.98
CA LEU A 122 12.94 15.31 1.61
C LEU A 122 13.94 14.26 2.08
#